data_AF-X1ATB8-F1
#
_entry.id   AF-X1ATB8-F1
#
_cell.length_a   1.000
_cell.length_b   1.000
_cell.length_c   1.000
_cell.angle_alpha   90.00
_cell.angle_beta   90.00
_cell.angle_gamma   90.00
#
_symmetry.space_group_name_H-M   'P 1'
#
loop_
_entity.id
_entity.type
_entity.pdbx_description
1 polymer ?
#
loop_
_entity_poly.entity_id
_entity_poly.type
_entity_poly.pdbx_seq_one_letter_code
_entity_poly.pdbx_strand_id
1 'polypeptide(L)'
;MKNLGDYKDADDFKDNIKKRLIEQKESVRRGKIIEEIFNHIIDNIKSNVPNGMVTDRIKQINEEIDEGLKKQKINRDNYLKAINITEDKLNEEIKERAVREVKEYLIFKALEKAEKKNIEPSEDEIKKEKDNIISRYKKEEDIKKIREFFENHEGNKTLTQTIKRRKIIDLLINSAQVIEEKNTGSRGKEDIWTPDKDKARAEKKAKRLWTPG
;
A
#
# COMPACT_ATOMS: atom_id res chain seq x y z
N MET A 1 8.30 6.47 36.54
CA MET A 1 7.69 7.21 35.42
C MET A 1 7.34 6.21 34.33
N LYS A 2 6.18 6.34 33.70
CA LYS A 2 5.70 5.42 32.64
C LYS A 2 6.63 5.56 31.44
N ASN A 3 7.30 4.48 31.04
CA ASN A 3 8.14 4.45 29.84
C ASN A 3 7.29 4.81 28.61
N LEU A 4 7.57 5.97 28.01
CA LEU A 4 7.01 6.41 26.73
C LEU A 4 7.76 5.78 25.53
N GLY A 5 8.50 4.68 25.71
CA GLY A 5 9.27 4.07 24.63
C GLY A 5 10.32 5.04 24.06
N ASP A 6 10.38 5.14 22.72
CA ASP A 6 11.32 6.01 21.97
C ASP A 6 10.94 7.50 21.95
N TYR A 7 9.85 7.92 22.63
CA TYR A 7 9.33 9.29 22.58
C TYR A 7 9.84 10.14 23.75
N LYS A 8 10.14 11.41 23.47
CA LYS A 8 10.73 12.36 24.44
C LYS A 8 9.75 12.77 25.52
N ASP A 9 8.48 12.98 25.16
CA ASP A 9 7.39 13.35 26.06
C ASP A 9 6.02 13.00 25.45
N ALA A 10 4.94 13.36 26.17
CA ALA A 10 3.58 13.08 25.73
C ALA A 10 3.14 13.88 24.49
N ASP A 11 3.71 15.07 24.28
CA ASP A 11 3.42 15.91 23.13
C ASP A 11 4.13 15.35 21.88
N ASP A 12 5.39 14.93 22.00
CA ASP A 12 6.16 14.21 20.97
C ASP A 12 5.45 12.91 20.54
N PHE A 13 4.93 12.14 21.50
CA PHE A 13 4.14 10.95 21.21
C PHE A 13 2.87 11.30 20.41
N LYS A 14 2.12 12.32 20.84
CA LYS A 14 0.88 12.75 20.20
C LYS A 14 1.12 13.24 18.78
N ASP A 15 2.17 14.03 18.57
CA ASP A 15 2.54 14.54 17.25
C ASP A 15 3.01 13.42 16.31
N ASN A 16 3.76 12.44 16.83
CA ASN A 16 4.16 11.27 16.05
C ASN A 16 2.94 10.44 15.61
N ILE A 17 2.00 10.19 16.52
CA ILE A 17 0.75 9.47 16.20
C ILE A 17 -0.08 10.26 15.19
N LYS A 18 -0.20 11.57 15.34
CA LYS A 18 -0.92 12.42 14.38
C LYS A 18 -0.29 12.33 12.99
N LYS A 19 1.05 12.41 12.89
CA LYS A 19 1.77 12.27 11.63
C LYS A 19 1.53 10.90 10.99
N ARG A 20 1.67 9.80 11.75
CA ARG A 20 1.39 8.44 11.27
C ARG A 20 -0.04 8.28 10.76
N LEU A 21 -1.02 8.85 11.47
CA LEU A 21 -2.42 8.80 11.04
C LEU A 21 -2.67 9.59 9.75
N ILE A 22 -2.00 10.73 9.59
CA ILE A 22 -2.07 11.52 8.35
C ILE A 22 -1.47 10.71 7.19
N GLU A 23 -0.25 10.20 7.35
CA GLU A 23 0.43 9.38 6.33
C GLU A 23 -0.38 8.13 5.96
N GLN A 24 -0.98 7.46 6.95
CA GLN A 24 -1.85 6.32 6.71
C GLN A 24 -3.10 6.71 5.89
N LYS A 25 -3.77 7.81 6.24
CA LYS A 25 -4.95 8.28 5.52
C LYS A 25 -4.61 8.72 4.09
N GLU A 26 -3.50 9.41 3.90
CA GLU A 26 -3.00 9.80 2.58
C GLU A 26 -2.69 8.58 1.72
N SER A 27 -2.02 7.56 2.30
CA SER A 27 -1.72 6.30 1.62
C SER A 27 -2.99 5.55 1.21
N VAL A 28 -3.96 5.40 2.11
CA VAL A 28 -5.26 4.76 1.82
C VAL A 28 -6.01 5.52 0.73
N ARG A 29 -6.07 6.85 0.83
CA ARG A 29 -6.73 7.71 -0.16
C ARG A 29 -6.07 7.57 -1.53
N ARG A 30 -4.74 7.63 -1.57
CA ARG A 30 -3.97 7.45 -2.79
C ARG A 30 -4.20 6.08 -3.41
N GLY A 31 -4.23 5.02 -2.59
CA GLY A 31 -4.57 3.66 -3.02
C GLY A 31 -5.95 3.57 -3.67
N LYS A 32 -6.97 4.17 -3.05
CA LYS A 32 -8.34 4.19 -3.60
C LYS A 32 -8.42 4.92 -4.95
N ILE A 33 -7.77 6.08 -5.07
CA ILE A 33 -7.73 6.83 -6.35
C ILE A 33 -7.08 5.97 -7.44
N ILE A 34 -5.96 5.32 -7.13
CA ILE A 34 -5.27 4.43 -8.08
C ILE A 34 -6.21 3.30 -8.51
N GLU A 35 -6.86 2.63 -7.56
CA GLU A 35 -7.80 1.55 -7.85
C GLU A 35 -8.95 1.99 -8.76
N GLU A 36 -9.58 3.13 -8.47
CA GLU A 36 -10.66 3.69 -9.30
C GLU A 36 -10.20 4.02 -10.72
N ILE A 37 -9.02 4.63 -10.86
CA ILE A 37 -8.43 4.90 -12.18
C ILE A 37 -8.23 3.60 -12.96
N PHE A 38 -7.63 2.57 -12.34
CA PHE A 38 -7.38 1.30 -13.00
C PHE A 38 -8.66 0.57 -13.37
N ASN A 39 -9.66 0.55 -12.48
CA ASN A 39 -10.97 -0.03 -12.77
C ASN A 39 -11.62 0.67 -13.96
N HIS A 40 -11.63 2.01 -13.97
CA HIS A 40 -12.15 2.78 -15.10
C HIS A 40 -11.41 2.47 -16.41
N ILE A 41 -10.08 2.37 -16.39
CA ILE A 41 -9.31 1.99 -17.58
C ILE A 41 -9.68 0.57 -18.04
N ILE A 42 -9.74 -0.39 -17.11
CA ILE A 42 -10.06 -1.80 -17.39
C ILE A 42 -11.44 -1.96 -18.01
N ASP A 43 -12.44 -1.22 -17.51
CA ASP A 43 -13.83 -1.29 -17.98
C ASP A 43 -14.01 -0.69 -19.37
N ASN A 44 -13.17 0.28 -19.75
CA ASN A 44 -13.22 0.95 -21.05
C ASN A 44 -12.33 0.29 -22.12
N ILE A 45 -11.49 -0.68 -21.75
CA ILE A 45 -10.65 -1.41 -22.69
C ILE A 45 -11.48 -2.42 -23.49
N LYS A 46 -11.57 -2.18 -24.81
CA LYS A 46 -12.26 -3.06 -25.76
C LYS A 46 -11.43 -4.25 -26.23
N SER A 47 -10.14 -4.32 -25.88
CA SER A 47 -9.25 -5.39 -26.34
C SER A 47 -9.35 -6.63 -25.45
N ASN A 48 -9.50 -7.80 -26.07
CA ASN A 48 -9.42 -9.06 -25.35
C ASN A 48 -7.99 -9.34 -24.87
N VAL A 49 -7.90 -9.89 -23.66
CA VAL A 49 -6.65 -10.35 -23.07
C VAL A 49 -6.22 -11.65 -23.75
N PRO A 50 -4.94 -11.80 -24.14
CA PRO A 50 -4.46 -13.06 -24.71
C PRO A 50 -4.61 -14.22 -23.72
N ASN A 51 -5.32 -15.29 -24.11
CA ASN A 51 -5.56 -16.45 -23.26
C ASN A 51 -4.28 -17.10 -22.73
N GLY A 52 -3.21 -17.14 -23.54
CA GLY A 52 -1.92 -17.67 -23.10
C GLY A 52 -1.35 -16.95 -21.87
N MET A 53 -1.43 -15.61 -21.85
CA MET A 53 -0.97 -14.82 -20.70
C MET A 53 -1.82 -15.07 -19.45
N VAL A 54 -3.14 -15.27 -19.62
CA VAL A 54 -4.04 -15.59 -18.51
C VAL A 54 -3.69 -16.98 -17.95
N THR A 55 -3.48 -17.98 -18.80
CA THR A 55 -3.09 -19.33 -18.37
C THR A 55 -1.76 -19.32 -17.62
N ASP A 56 -0.75 -18.62 -18.14
CA ASP A 56 0.54 -18.48 -17.48
C ASP A 56 0.40 -17.81 -16.11
N ARG A 57 -0.46 -16.78 -16.02
CA ARG A 57 -0.70 -16.09 -14.75
C ARG A 57 -1.47 -16.96 -13.75
N ILE A 58 -2.47 -17.73 -14.19
CA ILE A 58 -3.18 -18.70 -13.34
C ILE A 58 -2.18 -19.70 -12.72
N LYS A 59 -1.23 -20.19 -13.53
CA LYS A 59 -0.20 -21.11 -13.05
C LYS A 59 0.67 -20.45 -11.97
N GLN A 60 1.13 -19.22 -12.19
CA GLN A 60 1.92 -18.47 -11.21
C GLN A 60 1.14 -18.22 -9.91
N ILE A 61 -0.14 -17.84 -9.98
CA ILE A 61 -0.96 -17.62 -8.78
C ILE A 61 -1.10 -18.92 -7.98
N ASN A 62 -1.30 -20.07 -8.65
CA ASN A 62 -1.35 -21.36 -7.96
C ASN A 62 -0.01 -21.70 -7.29
N GLU A 63 1.11 -21.48 -7.98
CA GLU A 63 2.45 -21.68 -7.41
C GLU A 63 2.69 -20.77 -6.19
N GLU A 64 2.31 -19.49 -6.26
CA GLU A 64 2.38 -18.54 -5.13
C GLU A 64 1.58 -19.03 -3.91
N ILE A 65 0.35 -19.53 -4.13
CA ILE A 65 -0.50 -20.09 -3.08
C ILE A 65 0.15 -21.33 -2.47
N ASP A 66 0.56 -22.29 -3.31
CA ASP A 66 1.15 -23.55 -2.85
C ASP A 66 2.46 -23.32 -2.09
N GLU A 67 3.30 -22.38 -2.53
CA GLU A 67 4.51 -21.98 -1.81
C GLU A 67 4.19 -21.36 -0.44
N GLY A 68 3.17 -20.50 -0.37
CA GLY A 68 2.69 -19.90 0.87
C GLY A 68 2.21 -20.96 1.86
N LEU A 69 1.41 -21.91 1.39
CA LEU A 69 0.89 -23.02 2.18
C LEU A 69 2.01 -23.93 2.68
N LYS A 70 2.97 -24.28 1.81
CA LYS A 70 4.16 -25.07 2.19
C LYS A 70 4.98 -24.39 3.28
N LYS A 71 5.22 -23.09 3.17
CA LYS A 71 5.96 -22.31 4.18
C LYS A 71 5.28 -22.34 5.55
N GLN A 72 3.96 -22.31 5.57
CA GLN A 72 3.16 -22.37 6.79
C GLN A 72 2.83 -23.80 7.25
N LYS A 73 3.29 -24.83 6.51
CA LYS A 73 2.97 -26.25 6.73
C LYS A 73 1.45 -26.52 6.75
N ILE A 74 0.68 -25.75 5.99
CA ILE A 74 -0.76 -25.91 5.82
C ILE A 74 -0.97 -26.72 4.54
N ASN A 75 -1.87 -27.71 4.57
CA ASN A 75 -2.29 -28.42 3.36
C ASN A 75 -3.46 -27.68 2.67
N ARG A 76 -3.62 -27.87 1.37
CA ARG A 76 -4.63 -27.16 0.55
C ARG A 76 -6.05 -27.42 1.03
N ASP A 77 -6.37 -28.66 1.38
CA ASP A 77 -7.71 -29.02 1.90
C ASP A 77 -8.07 -28.28 3.19
N ASN A 78 -7.12 -28.15 4.12
CA ASN A 78 -7.32 -27.41 5.37
C ASN A 78 -7.43 -25.91 5.09
N TYR A 79 -6.70 -25.38 4.11
CA TYR A 79 -6.83 -23.98 3.70
C TYR A 79 -8.24 -23.69 3.16
N LEU A 80 -8.73 -24.51 2.22
CA LEU A 80 -10.09 -24.39 1.66
C LEU A 80 -11.16 -24.47 2.75
N LYS A 81 -11.02 -25.42 3.69
CA LYS A 81 -11.92 -25.54 4.85
C LYS A 81 -11.87 -24.30 5.75
N ALA A 82 -10.69 -23.73 5.98
CA ALA A 82 -10.52 -22.57 6.86
C ALA A 82 -11.21 -21.31 6.33
N ILE A 83 -11.20 -21.11 5.00
CA ILE A 83 -11.87 -19.98 4.34
C ILE A 83 -13.27 -20.33 3.83
N ASN A 84 -13.72 -21.58 4.03
CA ASN A 84 -15.02 -22.09 3.67
C ASN A 84 -15.37 -21.94 2.18
N ILE A 85 -14.42 -22.26 1.29
CA ILE A 85 -14.64 -22.29 -0.17
C ILE A 85 -14.31 -23.67 -0.76
N THR A 86 -14.85 -23.95 -1.94
CA THR A 86 -14.51 -25.16 -2.72
C THR A 86 -13.30 -24.91 -3.62
N GLU A 87 -12.68 -25.99 -4.10
CA GLU A 87 -11.61 -25.90 -5.10
C GLU A 87 -12.09 -25.22 -6.39
N ASP A 88 -13.32 -25.50 -6.83
CA ASP A 88 -13.92 -24.84 -7.99
C ASP A 88 -14.04 -23.32 -7.78
N LYS A 89 -14.48 -22.90 -6.59
CA LYS A 89 -14.59 -21.47 -6.26
C LYS A 89 -13.22 -20.79 -6.22
N LEU A 90 -12.22 -21.46 -5.65
CA LEU A 90 -10.84 -20.97 -5.67
C LEU A 90 -10.34 -20.80 -7.11
N ASN A 91 -10.62 -21.77 -7.99
CA ASN A 91 -10.20 -21.69 -9.39
C ASN A 91 -10.89 -20.55 -10.16
N GLU A 92 -12.17 -20.29 -9.90
CA GLU A 92 -12.87 -19.11 -10.44
C GLU A 92 -12.21 -17.81 -9.99
N GLU A 93 -11.95 -17.66 -8.68
CA GLU A 93 -11.32 -16.46 -8.12
C GLU A 93 -9.91 -16.25 -8.67
N ILE A 94 -9.12 -17.33 -8.80
CA ILE A 94 -7.79 -17.28 -9.42
C ILE A 94 -7.90 -16.83 -10.88
N LYS A 95 -8.88 -17.33 -11.63
CA LYS A 95 -9.09 -16.96 -13.04
C LYS A 95 -9.48 -15.50 -13.18
N GLU A 96 -10.42 -15.00 -12.38
CA GLU A 96 -10.82 -13.59 -12.36
C GLU A 96 -9.64 -12.68 -12.00
N ARG A 97 -8.89 -13.05 -10.95
CA ARG A 97 -7.67 -12.36 -10.54
C ARG A 97 -6.62 -12.36 -11.65
N ALA A 98 -6.36 -13.49 -12.29
CA ALA A 98 -5.39 -13.61 -13.38
C ALA A 98 -5.77 -12.72 -14.57
N VAL A 99 -7.04 -12.70 -14.97
CA VAL A 99 -7.52 -11.83 -16.05
C VAL A 99 -7.27 -10.36 -15.67
N ARG A 100 -7.61 -9.95 -14.44
CA ARG A 100 -7.38 -8.58 -13.97
C ARG A 100 -5.91 -8.22 -13.96
N GLU A 101 -5.05 -9.05 -13.37
CA GLU A 101 -3.61 -8.79 -13.27
C GLU A 101 -2.93 -8.73 -14.65
N VAL A 102 -3.36 -9.55 -15.62
CA VAL A 102 -2.86 -9.46 -17.00
C VAL A 102 -3.34 -8.18 -17.68
N LYS A 103 -4.60 -7.75 -17.47
CA LYS A 103 -5.07 -6.45 -17.98
C LYS A 103 -4.22 -5.30 -17.42
N GLU A 104 -4.03 -5.27 -16.11
CA GLU A 104 -3.19 -4.27 -15.45
C GLU A 104 -1.76 -4.26 -16.02
N TYR A 105 -1.16 -5.44 -16.19
CA TYR A 105 0.15 -5.57 -16.80
C TYR A 105 0.21 -4.98 -18.22
N LEU A 106 -0.77 -5.30 -19.07
CA LEU A 106 -0.84 -4.80 -20.44
C LEU A 106 -1.07 -3.28 -20.49
N ILE A 107 -1.89 -2.75 -19.58
CA ILE A 107 -2.10 -1.30 -19.40
C ILE A 107 -0.77 -0.63 -19.06
N PHE A 108 -0.05 -1.14 -18.07
CA PHE A 108 1.26 -0.60 -17.69
C PHE A 108 2.23 -0.66 -18.87
N LYS A 109 2.29 -1.75 -19.63
CA LYS A 109 3.16 -1.86 -20.81
C LYS A 109 2.79 -0.87 -21.92
N ALA A 110 1.50 -0.65 -22.14
CA ALA A 110 1.02 0.34 -23.09
C ALA A 110 1.39 1.77 -22.66
N LEU A 111 1.18 2.10 -21.39
CA LEU A 111 1.55 3.39 -20.80
C LEU A 111 3.07 3.60 -20.79
N GLU A 112 3.85 2.57 -20.48
CA GLU A 112 5.32 2.63 -20.56
C GLU A 112 5.80 3.00 -21.96
N LYS A 113 5.15 2.46 -22.99
CA LYS A 113 5.47 2.74 -24.39
C LYS A 113 5.03 4.15 -24.79
N ALA A 114 3.81 4.55 -24.42
CA ALA A 114 3.24 5.84 -24.79
C ALA A 114 3.96 7.01 -24.09
N GLU A 115 4.24 6.86 -22.80
CA GLU A 115 4.78 7.91 -21.93
C GLU A 115 6.28 7.81 -21.71
N LYS A 116 7.01 7.07 -22.56
CA LYS A 116 8.44 6.76 -22.39
C LYS A 116 9.29 7.98 -22.04
N LYS A 117 9.03 9.13 -22.68
CA LYS A 117 9.77 10.38 -22.44
C LYS A 117 9.52 11.00 -21.06
N ASN A 118 8.34 10.76 -20.48
CA ASN A 118 7.90 11.33 -19.20
C ASN A 118 8.26 10.44 -18.01
N ILE A 119 8.54 9.16 -18.25
CA ILE A 119 8.76 8.17 -17.19
C ILE A 119 10.20 7.66 -17.10
N GLU A 120 11.07 7.99 -18.06
CA GLU A 120 12.47 7.59 -17.98
C GLU A 120 13.12 8.27 -16.76
N PRO A 121 13.70 7.51 -15.82
CA PRO A 121 14.39 8.10 -14.69
C PRO A 121 15.77 8.60 -15.10
N SER A 122 16.18 9.75 -14.55
CA SER A 122 17.56 10.21 -14.68
C SER A 122 18.51 9.37 -13.82
N GLU A 123 19.80 9.43 -14.11
CA GLU A 123 20.84 8.78 -13.29
C GLU A 123 20.78 9.25 -11.82
N ASP A 124 20.50 10.54 -11.62
CA ASP A 124 20.33 11.13 -10.29
C ASP A 124 19.11 10.57 -9.54
N GLU A 125 17.98 10.37 -10.22
CA GLU A 125 16.79 9.76 -9.62
C GLU A 125 17.06 8.31 -9.23
N ILE A 126 17.76 7.56 -10.09
CA ILE A 126 18.17 6.18 -9.80
C ILE A 126 19.09 6.16 -8.58
N LYS A 127 20.12 7.03 -8.54
CA LYS A 127 21.06 7.12 -7.42
C LYS A 127 20.34 7.47 -6.12
N LYS A 128 19.48 8.48 -6.13
CA LYS A 128 18.67 8.86 -4.97
C LYS A 128 17.79 7.72 -4.48
N GLU A 129 17.14 6.97 -5.38
CA GLU A 129 16.32 5.84 -4.96
C GLU A 129 17.18 4.71 -4.36
N LYS A 130 18.37 4.43 -4.89
CA LYS A 130 19.33 3.48 -4.28
C LYS A 130 19.68 3.91 -2.86
N ASP A 131 20.11 5.15 -2.69
CA ASP A 131 20.51 5.70 -1.40
C ASP A 131 19.34 5.68 -0.40
N ASN A 132 18.14 6.04 -0.85
CA ASN A 132 16.91 5.98 -0.06
C ASN A 132 16.61 4.56 0.41
N ILE A 133 16.74 3.55 -0.46
CA ILE A 133 16.49 2.15 -0.09
C ILE A 133 17.56 1.67 0.91
N ILE A 134 18.83 1.94 0.64
CA ILE A 134 19.96 1.54 1.49
C ILE A 134 19.83 2.16 2.89
N SER A 135 19.44 3.44 2.99
CA SER A 135 19.30 4.15 4.27
C SER A 135 18.29 3.54 5.25
N ARG A 136 17.39 2.66 4.76
CA ARG A 136 16.40 1.97 5.59
C ARG A 136 16.99 0.78 6.35
N TYR A 137 18.20 0.34 5.98
CA TYR A 137 18.87 -0.79 6.59
C TYR A 137 20.00 -0.31 7.50
N LYS A 138 20.20 -1.02 8.62
CA LYS A 138 21.21 -0.66 9.64
C LYS A 138 22.41 -1.61 9.70
N LYS A 139 22.26 -2.83 9.19
CA LYS A 139 23.32 -3.84 9.23
C LYS A 139 24.21 -3.69 8.01
N GLU A 140 25.53 -3.61 8.22
CA GLU A 140 26.51 -3.43 7.13
C GLU A 140 26.45 -4.57 6.11
N GLU A 141 26.23 -5.79 6.57
CA GLU A 141 26.09 -6.99 5.72
C GLU A 141 24.90 -6.89 4.76
N ASP A 142 23.77 -6.36 5.23
CA ASP A 142 22.56 -6.17 4.41
C ASP A 142 22.80 -5.03 3.40
N ILE A 143 23.40 -3.93 3.86
CA ILE A 143 23.74 -2.78 3.00
C ILE A 143 24.65 -3.22 1.85
N LYS A 144 25.68 -4.02 2.13
CA LYS A 144 26.60 -4.53 1.12
C LYS A 144 25.89 -5.38 0.07
N LYS A 145 25.05 -6.33 0.50
CA LYS A 145 24.27 -7.18 -0.42
C LYS A 145 23.30 -6.37 -1.29
N ILE A 146 22.66 -5.35 -0.72
CA ILE A 146 21.72 -4.48 -1.47
C ILE A 146 22.48 -3.65 -2.52
N ARG A 147 23.66 -3.12 -2.17
CA ARG A 147 24.51 -2.41 -3.12
C ARG A 147 24.93 -3.31 -4.28
N GLU A 148 25.46 -4.49 -3.98
CA GLU A 148 25.85 -5.50 -4.98
C GLU A 148 24.67 -5.85 -5.89
N PHE A 149 23.47 -6.04 -5.32
CA PHE A 149 22.25 -6.28 -6.10
C PHE A 149 21.96 -5.14 -7.08
N PHE A 150 22.07 -3.88 -6.65
CA PHE A 150 21.81 -2.72 -7.51
C PHE A 150 22.94 -2.38 -8.49
N GLU A 151 24.13 -2.91 -8.30
CA GLU A 151 25.24 -2.85 -9.27
C GLU A 151 25.03 -3.87 -10.39
N ASN A 152 24.42 -5.02 -10.08
CA ASN A 152 24.04 -6.00 -11.09
C ASN A 152 22.99 -5.45 -12.05
N HIS A 153 23.11 -5.84 -13.33
CA HIS A 153 22.19 -5.41 -14.39
C HIS A 153 20.72 -5.70 -14.06
N GLU A 154 20.43 -6.86 -13.46
CA GLU A 154 19.06 -7.26 -13.09
C GLU A 154 18.48 -6.38 -11.98
N GLY A 155 19.25 -6.09 -10.92
CA GLY A 155 18.77 -5.24 -9.84
C GLY A 155 18.62 -3.79 -10.26
N ASN A 156 19.54 -3.26 -11.08
CA ASN A 156 19.41 -1.93 -11.67
C ASN A 156 18.16 -1.83 -12.58
N LYS A 157 17.93 -2.83 -13.43
CA LYS A 157 16.72 -2.91 -14.26
C LYS A 157 15.46 -2.95 -13.41
N THR A 158 15.44 -3.75 -12.35
CA THR A 158 14.30 -3.87 -11.42
C THR A 158 13.98 -2.53 -10.75
N LEU A 159 15.01 -1.82 -10.28
CA LEU A 159 14.89 -0.49 -9.70
C LEU A 159 14.32 0.51 -10.71
N THR A 160 14.87 0.53 -11.92
CA THR A 160 14.44 1.40 -13.00
C THR A 160 12.96 1.16 -13.36
N GLN A 161 12.54 -0.10 -13.46
CA GLN A 161 11.13 -0.45 -13.70
C GLN A 161 10.22 0.01 -12.55
N THR A 162 10.69 -0.09 -11.31
CA THR A 162 9.95 0.39 -10.13
C THR A 162 9.73 1.90 -10.19
N ILE A 163 10.76 2.66 -10.55
CA ILE A 163 10.65 4.13 -10.68
C ILE A 163 9.71 4.49 -11.83
N LYS A 164 9.84 3.84 -12.99
CA LYS A 164 8.92 4.02 -14.14
C LYS A 164 7.46 3.79 -13.75
N ARG A 165 7.18 2.70 -13.05
CA ARG A 165 5.83 2.37 -12.59
C ARG A 165 5.27 3.44 -11.66
N ARG A 166 6.08 3.96 -10.73
CA ARG A 166 5.69 5.05 -9.83
C ARG A 166 5.36 6.32 -10.64
N LYS A 167 6.21 6.69 -11.59
CA LYS A 167 5.98 7.86 -12.47
C LYS A 167 4.71 7.72 -13.30
N ILE A 168 4.42 6.52 -13.85
CA ILE A 168 3.15 6.27 -14.56
C ILE A 168 1.95 6.52 -13.64
N ILE A 169 2.00 6.00 -12.42
CA ILE A 169 0.92 6.21 -11.44
C ILE A 169 0.76 7.69 -11.12
N ASP A 170 1.85 8.44 -10.94
CA ASP A 170 1.80 9.88 -10.69
C ASP A 170 1.20 10.63 -11.90
N LEU A 171 1.55 10.26 -13.13
CA LEU A 171 0.95 10.83 -14.34
C LEU A 171 -0.55 10.55 -14.42
N LEU A 172 -0.99 9.33 -14.10
CA LEU A 172 -2.40 8.96 -14.05
C LEU A 172 -3.17 9.75 -12.99
N ILE A 173 -2.63 9.89 -11.78
CA ILE A 173 -3.28 10.67 -10.71
C ILE A 173 -3.38 12.15 -11.11
N ASN A 174 -2.32 12.73 -11.67
CA ASN A 174 -2.28 14.14 -12.05
C ASN A 174 -3.19 14.46 -13.24
N SER A 175 -3.51 13.47 -14.08
CA SER A 175 -4.43 13.61 -15.22
C SER A 175 -5.87 13.25 -14.86
N ALA A 176 -6.10 12.53 -13.76
CA ALA A 176 -7.43 12.13 -13.33
C ALA A 176 -8.21 13.31 -12.73
N GLN A 177 -9.46 13.47 -13.14
CA GLN A 177 -10.40 14.36 -12.47
C GLN A 177 -10.90 13.69 -11.18
N VAL A 178 -10.15 13.87 -10.09
CA VAL A 178 -10.53 13.33 -8.78
C VAL A 178 -11.66 14.18 -8.20
N ILE A 179 -12.88 13.63 -8.17
CA ILE A 179 -14.02 14.26 -7.50
C ILE A 179 -13.98 13.83 -6.03
N GLU A 180 -13.74 14.78 -5.12
CA GLU A 180 -13.85 14.51 -3.70
C GLU A 180 -15.33 14.36 -3.31
N GLU A 181 -15.75 13.15 -2.96
CA GLU A 181 -16.99 12.98 -2.21
C GLU A 181 -16.84 13.70 -0.87
N LYS A 182 -17.61 14.78 -0.67
CA LYS A 182 -17.76 15.37 0.65
C LYS A 182 -18.32 14.29 1.55
N ASN A 183 -17.50 13.86 2.50
CA ASN A 183 -17.89 12.91 3.52
C ASN A 183 -19.02 13.56 4.36
N THR A 184 -20.28 13.35 3.98
CA THR A 184 -21.47 13.70 4.78
C THR A 184 -21.67 12.71 5.93
N GLY A 185 -20.59 12.11 6.40
CA GLY A 185 -20.54 11.32 7.62
C GLY A 185 -20.59 12.25 8.83
N SER A 186 -21.80 12.49 9.31
CA SER A 186 -22.12 13.06 10.61
C SER A 186 -21.60 12.18 11.77
N ARG A 187 -20.29 12.19 12.03
CA ARG A 187 -19.78 12.04 13.39
C ARG A 187 -19.16 13.37 13.77
N GLY A 188 -19.98 14.16 14.44
CA GLY A 188 -19.73 15.55 14.75
C GLY A 188 -18.36 15.76 15.40
N LYS A 189 -17.83 16.97 15.18
CA LYS A 189 -16.74 17.57 15.95
C LYS A 189 -16.96 17.51 17.49
N GLU A 190 -18.14 17.11 17.94
CA GLU A 190 -18.55 17.03 19.35
C GLU A 190 -17.85 15.89 20.11
N ASP A 191 -17.56 14.75 19.47
CA ASP A 191 -17.02 13.54 20.13
C ASP A 191 -15.51 13.33 19.98
N ILE A 192 -14.78 14.33 19.49
CA ILE A 192 -13.31 14.26 19.51
C ILE A 192 -12.86 14.46 20.97
N TRP A 193 -12.33 13.40 21.58
CA TRP A 193 -11.68 13.46 22.89
C TRP A 193 -10.42 14.34 22.78
N THR A 194 -10.33 15.35 23.65
CA THR A 194 -9.13 16.19 23.80
C THR A 194 -8.62 16.09 25.24
N PRO A 195 -7.30 16.11 25.48
CA PRO A 195 -6.74 16.03 26.84
C PRO A 195 -7.30 17.09 27.81
N ASP A 196 -7.69 18.26 27.32
CA ASP A 196 -8.30 19.33 28.12
C ASP A 196 -9.73 19.01 28.60
N LYS A 197 -10.48 18.18 27.85
CA LYS A 197 -11.82 17.71 28.28
C LYS A 197 -11.73 16.85 29.54
N ASP A 198 -10.67 16.05 29.68
CA ASP A 198 -10.46 15.22 30.86
C ASP A 198 -10.02 16.03 32.09
N LYS A 199 -9.16 17.06 31.90
CA LYS A 199 -8.83 18.01 32.99
C LYS A 199 -10.08 18.74 33.48
N ALA A 200 -10.90 19.26 32.56
CA ALA A 200 -12.16 19.93 32.91
C ALA A 200 -13.16 18.99 33.61
N ARG A 201 -13.20 17.70 33.24
CA ARG A 201 -14.06 16.70 33.87
C ARG A 201 -13.56 16.28 35.25
N ALA A 202 -12.24 16.20 35.43
CA ALA A 202 -11.60 15.94 36.72
C ALA A 202 -11.82 17.10 37.71
N GLU A 203 -11.65 18.35 37.27
CA GLU A 203 -11.91 19.56 38.08
C GLU A 203 -13.39 19.68 38.50
N LYS A 204 -14.33 19.36 37.59
CA LYS A 204 -15.77 19.32 37.92
C LYS A 204 -16.12 18.22 38.91
N LYS A 205 -15.45 17.06 38.86
CA LYS A 205 -15.61 15.99 39.85
C LYS A 205 -15.04 16.39 41.21
N ALA A 206 -13.87 17.02 41.24
CA ALA A 206 -13.25 17.48 42.48
C ALA A 206 -14.09 18.55 43.19
N LYS A 207 -14.66 19.52 42.45
CA LYS A 207 -15.59 20.54 43.00
C LYS A 207 -16.91 19.98 43.51
N ARG A 208 -17.36 18.82 43.02
CA ARG A 208 -18.59 18.15 43.49
C ARG A 208 -18.38 17.30 44.74
N LEU A 209 -17.14 16.91 45.01
CA LEU A 209 -16.78 16.06 46.15
C LEU A 209 -16.38 16.87 47.40
N TRP A 210 -16.08 18.17 47.26
CA TRP A 210 -15.77 19.04 48.39
C TRP A 210 -16.82 20.14 48.55
N THR A 211 -17.69 19.96 49.53
CA THR A 211 -18.41 21.05 50.23
C THR A 211 -17.99 21.01 51.69
N PRO A 212 -17.30 22.04 52.23
CA PRO A 212 -17.04 22.12 53.66
C PRO A 212 -18.36 22.41 54.38
N GLY A 213 -18.74 21.51 55.29
CA GLY A 213 -19.75 21.70 56.32
C GLY A 213 -19.13 21.38 57.66
#